data_AF-A0A4V1TGL5-F1
#
_entry.id   AF-A0A4V1TGL5-F1
#
_cell.length_a   1.000
_cell.length_b   1.000
_cell.length_c   1.000
_cell.angle_alpha   90.00
_cell.angle_beta   90.00
_cell.angle_gamma   90.00
#
_symmetry.space_group_name_H-M   'P 1'
#
loop_
_entity.id
_entity.type
_entity.pdbx_description
1 polymer ?
#
loop_
_entity_poly.entity_id
_entity_poly.type
_entity_poly.pdbx_seq_one_letter_code
_entity_poly.pdbx_strand_id
1 'polypeptide(L)'
;MGLAGLWPSLQGGRPFPSHESLRVTSPTMPPVAPKKPHATTHHGITIADDYAWLRDAGYPKVENAEILDHLKAENAWFEARMAPHADLVETLFQEMKGRIKEDDSSVPQRYGDYLYWVKFEEGAQYPQHYRKPVAGGDDELLIDEVALAGGLEYFNLGQLAVTRDGTLLAYATDTDGGERFTVRFKDLTTGALLPDEIPGTLGTIEWVEGNRAVSYG
;
A
#
# COMPACT_ATOMS: atom_id res chain seq x y z
N MET A 1 -8.40 -12.46 -0.42
CA MET A 1 -9.02 -11.97 -1.67
C MET A 1 -8.94 -10.47 -1.57
N GLY A 2 -7.98 -9.89 -2.29
CA GLY A 2 -7.57 -8.49 -2.14
C GLY A 2 -8.65 -7.51 -2.56
N LEU A 3 -8.77 -6.41 -1.83
CA LEU A 3 -9.57 -5.24 -2.15
C LEU A 3 -8.72 -4.22 -2.92
N ALA A 4 -8.00 -4.68 -3.93
CA ALA A 4 -7.19 -3.84 -4.80
C ALA A 4 -7.65 -4.04 -6.24
N GLY A 5 -8.71 -3.33 -6.62
CA GLY A 5 -9.19 -3.40 -7.99
C GLY A 5 -10.43 -2.56 -8.18
N LEU A 6 -10.22 -1.31 -8.59
CA LEU A 6 -11.07 -0.53 -9.49
C LEU A 6 -10.47 0.88 -9.69
N TRP A 7 -9.27 0.95 -10.27
CA TRP A 7 -8.92 2.13 -11.06
C TRP A 7 -8.42 1.67 -12.43
N PRO A 8 -9.18 1.85 -13.51
CA PRO A 8 -8.73 1.49 -14.85
C PRO A 8 -7.60 2.41 -15.30
N SER A 9 -6.52 1.82 -15.80
CA SER A 9 -5.48 2.49 -16.58
C SER A 9 -6.11 3.19 -17.80
N LEU A 10 -5.99 4.52 -17.87
CA LEU A 10 -6.49 5.32 -18.99
C LEU A 10 -5.44 5.37 -20.12
N GLN A 11 -5.55 4.46 -21.09
CA GLN A 11 -5.01 4.66 -22.43
C GLN A 11 -6.08 4.38 -23.49
N GLY A 12 -6.30 5.36 -24.38
CA GLY A 12 -6.80 5.15 -25.74
C GLY A 12 -8.33 4.99 -25.89
N GLY A 13 -8.98 6.06 -26.36
CA GLY A 13 -10.40 6.09 -26.66
C GLY A 13 -10.83 5.08 -27.74
N ARG A 14 -11.97 4.42 -27.47
CA ARG A 14 -12.85 3.82 -28.49
C ARG A 14 -14.27 4.37 -28.28
N PRO A 15 -15.04 4.63 -29.34
CA PRO A 15 -16.41 5.11 -29.20
C PRO A 15 -17.31 4.00 -28.65
N PHE A 16 -18.14 4.32 -27.66
CA PHE A 16 -19.13 3.41 -27.08
C PHE A 16 -20.26 3.11 -28.07
N PRO A 17 -20.71 1.85 -28.20
CA PRO A 17 -21.93 1.52 -28.94
C PRO A 17 -23.16 1.99 -28.15
N SER A 18 -24.22 2.34 -28.86
CA SER A 18 -25.49 2.81 -28.30
C SER A 18 -26.14 1.76 -27.39
N HIS A 19 -26.23 2.04 -26.09
CA HIS A 19 -26.90 1.18 -25.12
C HIS A 19 -28.40 1.50 -25.01
N GLU A 20 -29.20 0.49 -25.32
CA GLU A 20 -30.59 0.35 -24.87
C GLU A 20 -30.63 0.52 -23.34
N SER A 21 -31.35 1.54 -22.86
CA SER A 21 -31.38 1.93 -21.45
C SER A 21 -32.23 0.96 -20.63
N LEU A 22 -31.61 -0.13 -20.18
CA LEU A 22 -32.06 -0.79 -18.95
C LEU A 22 -31.74 0.16 -17.80
N ARG A 23 -32.78 0.76 -17.22
CA ARG A 23 -32.66 1.59 -16.00
C ARG A 23 -32.22 0.70 -14.84
N VAL A 24 -30.90 0.54 -14.66
CA VAL A 24 -30.36 0.09 -13.38
C VAL A 24 -30.72 1.17 -12.38
N THR A 25 -31.62 0.85 -11.46
CA THR A 25 -32.09 1.80 -10.45
C THR A 25 -31.00 1.92 -9.39
N SER A 26 -30.25 3.02 -9.40
CA SER A 26 -29.22 3.28 -8.40
C SER A 26 -29.85 3.38 -7.00
N PRO A 27 -29.24 2.81 -5.95
CA PRO A 27 -29.79 2.83 -4.60
C PRO A 27 -29.89 4.27 -4.08
N THR A 28 -31.08 4.66 -3.64
CA THR A 28 -31.37 6.02 -3.11
C THR A 28 -31.23 6.13 -1.60
N MET A 29 -31.15 4.99 -0.89
CA MET A 29 -30.97 4.89 0.55
C MET A 29 -29.76 4.01 0.87
N PRO A 30 -29.03 4.29 1.97
CA PRO A 30 -27.94 3.44 2.41
C PRO A 30 -28.48 2.04 2.76
N PRO A 31 -27.70 0.97 2.53
CA PRO A 31 -28.10 -0.37 2.94
C PRO A 31 -28.19 -0.43 4.47
N VAL A 32 -29.14 -1.22 4.97
CA VAL A 32 -29.34 -1.39 6.41
C VAL A 32 -28.84 -2.76 6.81
N ALA A 33 -27.78 -2.80 7.61
CA ALA A 33 -27.26 -4.05 8.15
C ALA A 33 -28.30 -4.73 9.06
N PRO A 34 -28.60 -6.04 8.88
CA PRO A 34 -29.46 -6.77 9.80
C PRO A 34 -28.84 -6.81 11.20
N LYS A 35 -29.69 -6.61 12.21
CA LYS A 35 -29.33 -6.81 13.62
C LYS A 35 -29.41 -8.28 13.97
N LYS A 36 -28.32 -8.84 14.49
CA LYS A 36 -28.24 -10.22 14.97
C LYS A 36 -27.76 -10.21 16.41
N PRO A 37 -28.65 -10.44 17.39
CA PRO A 37 -28.29 -10.40 18.79
C PRO A 37 -27.07 -11.27 19.09
N HIS A 38 -26.00 -10.62 19.52
CA HIS A 38 -24.79 -11.25 20.01
C HIS A 38 -24.34 -10.50 21.25
N ALA A 39 -23.78 -11.22 22.22
CA ALA A 39 -23.25 -10.62 23.43
C ALA A 39 -21.98 -11.33 23.85
N THR A 40 -21.01 -10.56 24.34
CA THR A 40 -19.76 -11.08 24.88
C THR A 40 -19.60 -10.61 26.31
N THR A 41 -19.04 -11.46 27.17
CA THR A 41 -18.80 -11.14 28.59
C THR A 41 -17.32 -11.18 28.90
N HIS A 42 -16.79 -10.08 29.44
CA HIS A 42 -15.41 -9.95 29.88
C HIS A 42 -15.37 -9.35 31.29
N HIS A 43 -14.64 -9.99 32.21
CA HIS A 43 -14.52 -9.55 33.62
C HIS A 43 -15.87 -9.31 34.32
N GLY A 44 -16.88 -10.14 34.01
CA GLY A 44 -18.23 -10.02 34.56
C GLY A 44 -19.09 -8.91 33.95
N ILE A 45 -18.59 -8.20 32.93
CA ILE A 45 -19.33 -7.16 32.19
C ILE A 45 -19.79 -7.75 30.86
N THR A 46 -21.10 -7.73 30.62
CA THR A 46 -21.70 -8.19 29.36
C THR A 46 -22.01 -7.00 28.45
N ILE A 47 -21.55 -7.07 27.21
CA ILE A 47 -21.80 -6.07 26.16
C ILE A 47 -22.54 -6.76 25.02
N ALA A 48 -23.66 -6.16 24.58
CA ALA A 48 -24.39 -6.60 23.39
C ALA A 48 -23.87 -5.87 22.15
N ASP A 49 -23.67 -6.60 21.07
CA ASP A 49 -23.28 -6.10 19.75
C ASP A 49 -24.08 -6.84 18.69
N ASP A 50 -25.17 -6.22 18.24
CA ASP A 50 -26.04 -6.78 17.19
C ASP A 50 -25.34 -6.91 15.82
N TYR A 51 -24.14 -6.35 15.66
CA TYR A 51 -23.39 -6.30 14.41
C TYR A 51 -22.10 -7.10 14.46
N ALA A 52 -21.87 -7.89 15.52
CA ALA A 52 -20.69 -8.74 15.67
C ALA A 52 -20.49 -9.70 14.47
N TRP A 53 -21.58 -10.05 13.76
CA TRP A 53 -21.54 -10.89 12.56
C TRP A 53 -20.81 -10.26 11.36
N LEU A 54 -20.64 -8.93 11.33
CA LEU A 54 -19.85 -8.23 10.29
C LEU A 54 -18.34 -8.46 10.45
N ARG A 55 -17.90 -8.95 11.61
CA ARG A 55 -16.52 -9.36 11.84
C ARG A 55 -16.34 -10.82 11.40
N ASP A 56 -15.73 -11.01 10.23
CA ASP A 56 -15.38 -12.36 9.77
C ASP A 56 -14.28 -12.97 10.67
N ALA A 57 -14.52 -14.19 11.16
CA ALA A 57 -13.53 -14.94 11.94
C ALA A 57 -12.33 -15.40 11.08
N GLY A 58 -12.49 -15.46 9.75
CA GLY A 58 -11.46 -15.82 8.78
C GLY A 58 -10.56 -14.66 8.35
N TYR A 59 -10.75 -13.45 8.88
CA TYR A 59 -9.89 -12.29 8.57
C TYR A 59 -8.39 -12.64 8.73
N PRO A 60 -7.50 -12.23 7.80
CA PRO A 60 -7.73 -11.27 6.71
C PRO A 60 -8.46 -11.83 5.48
N LYS A 61 -8.67 -13.14 5.40
CA LYS A 61 -9.37 -13.77 4.27
C LYS A 61 -10.89 -13.81 4.54
N VAL A 62 -11.58 -12.75 4.15
CA VAL A 62 -13.04 -12.67 4.24
C VAL A 62 -13.68 -13.45 3.10
N GLU A 63 -14.39 -14.53 3.42
CA GLU A 63 -15.10 -15.39 2.45
C GLU A 63 -16.59 -15.53 2.80
N ASN A 64 -17.04 -14.95 3.92
CA ASN A 64 -18.44 -14.97 4.29
C ASN A 64 -19.29 -14.16 3.29
N ALA A 65 -20.14 -14.86 2.55
CA ALA A 65 -20.99 -14.27 1.52
C ALA A 65 -21.90 -13.16 2.05
N GLU A 66 -22.44 -13.29 3.27
CA GLU A 66 -23.35 -12.29 3.84
C GLU A 66 -22.63 -10.96 4.14
N ILE A 67 -21.40 -11.05 4.63
CA ILE A 67 -20.54 -9.88 4.89
C ILE A 67 -20.15 -9.24 3.55
N LEU A 68 -19.72 -10.04 2.58
CA LEU A 68 -19.34 -9.57 1.25
C LEU A 68 -20.52 -8.93 0.50
N ASP A 69 -21.73 -9.47 0.64
CA ASP A 69 -22.92 -8.92 -0.02
C ASP A 69 -23.35 -7.60 0.62
N HIS A 70 -23.24 -7.47 1.95
CA HIS A 70 -23.44 -6.19 2.61
C HIS A 70 -22.39 -5.16 2.18
N LEU A 71 -21.11 -5.54 2.11
CA LEU A 71 -20.03 -4.65 1.63
C LEU A 71 -20.25 -4.20 0.18
N LYS A 72 -20.67 -5.09 -0.72
CA LYS A 72 -21.03 -4.72 -2.10
C LYS A 72 -22.20 -3.75 -2.15
N ALA A 73 -23.21 -3.93 -1.29
CA ALA A 73 -24.35 -3.02 -1.21
C ALA A 73 -23.92 -1.62 -0.73
N GLU A 74 -23.00 -1.54 0.25
CA GLU A 74 -22.42 -0.29 0.72
C GLU A 74 -21.62 0.40 -0.40
N ASN A 75 -20.76 -0.33 -1.11
CA ASN A 75 -20.01 0.20 -2.25
C ASN A 75 -20.94 0.71 -3.36
N ALA A 76 -22.00 -0.04 -3.71
CA ALA A 76 -22.95 0.39 -4.72
C ALA A 76 -23.69 1.68 -4.33
N TRP A 77 -24.01 1.85 -3.05
CA TRP A 77 -24.58 3.09 -2.54
C TRP A 77 -23.58 4.24 -2.57
N PHE A 78 -22.34 4.00 -2.16
CA PHE A 78 -21.26 4.98 -2.25
C PHE A 78 -21.06 5.48 -3.69
N GLU A 79 -20.90 4.56 -4.65
CA GLU A 79 -20.70 4.89 -6.06
C GLU A 79 -21.87 5.72 -6.61
N ALA A 80 -23.11 5.32 -6.30
CA ALA A 80 -24.30 6.08 -6.71
C ALA A 80 -24.32 7.49 -6.12
N ARG A 81 -23.87 7.66 -4.87
CA ARG A 81 -23.87 8.95 -4.19
C ARG A 81 -22.73 9.86 -4.65
N MET A 82 -21.60 9.28 -5.05
CA MET A 82 -20.42 9.97 -5.56
C MET A 82 -20.52 10.31 -7.05
N ALA A 83 -21.29 9.57 -7.84
CA ALA A 83 -21.41 9.79 -9.29
C ALA A 83 -21.70 11.25 -9.70
N PRO A 84 -22.62 12.00 -9.04
CA PRO A 84 -22.87 13.42 -9.38
C PRO A 84 -21.68 14.36 -9.08
N HIS A 85 -20.71 13.90 -8.31
CA HIS A 85 -19.53 14.66 -7.89
C HIS A 85 -18.28 14.34 -8.72
N ALA A 86 -18.39 13.49 -9.74
CA ALA A 86 -17.25 13.03 -10.54
C ALA A 86 -16.41 14.19 -11.10
N ASP A 87 -17.04 15.22 -11.68
CA ASP A 87 -16.34 16.38 -12.25
C ASP A 87 -15.58 17.19 -11.19
N LEU A 88 -16.15 17.32 -9.99
CA LEU A 88 -15.49 18.00 -8.87
C LEU A 88 -14.30 17.17 -8.35
N VAL A 89 -14.48 15.86 -8.22
CA VAL A 89 -13.40 14.95 -7.82
C VAL A 89 -12.24 15.03 -8.81
N GLU A 90 -12.51 15.01 -10.11
CA GLU A 90 -11.49 15.15 -11.15
C GLU A 90 -10.81 16.52 -11.08
N THR A 91 -11.57 17.60 -10.89
CA THR A 91 -11.00 18.95 -10.73
C THR A 91 -10.02 19.01 -9.55
N LEU A 92 -10.44 18.50 -8.39
CA LEU A 92 -9.60 18.45 -7.19
C LEU A 92 -8.37 17.56 -7.40
N PHE A 93 -8.54 16.42 -8.06
CA PHE A 93 -7.43 15.53 -8.41
C PHE A 93 -6.38 16.25 -9.26
N GLN A 94 -6.79 16.92 -10.34
CA GLN A 94 -5.87 17.66 -11.21
C GLN A 94 -5.21 18.85 -10.48
N GLU A 95 -5.96 19.56 -9.62
CA GLU A 95 -5.38 20.63 -8.80
C GLU A 95 -4.33 20.11 -7.82
N MET A 96 -4.59 18.99 -7.14
CA MET A 96 -3.63 18.38 -6.21
C MET A 96 -2.41 17.85 -6.95
N LYS A 97 -2.64 17.15 -8.07
CA LYS A 97 -1.58 16.65 -8.95
C LYS A 97 -0.69 17.78 -9.47
N GLY A 98 -1.28 18.87 -9.96
CA GLY A 98 -0.55 20.03 -10.48
C GLY A 98 0.26 20.81 -9.43
N ARG A 99 0.03 20.56 -8.13
CA ARG A 99 0.82 21.13 -7.02
C ARG A 99 1.97 20.21 -6.59
N ILE A 100 2.06 19.00 -7.13
CA ILE A 100 3.15 18.05 -6.89
C ILE A 100 4.12 18.16 -8.07
N LYS A 101 5.41 18.33 -7.77
CA LYS A 101 6.46 18.28 -8.79
C LYS A 101 6.68 16.82 -9.17
N GLU A 102 6.45 16.44 -10.43
CA GLU A 102 6.52 15.02 -10.83
C GLU A 102 7.96 14.47 -10.81
N ASP A 103 8.96 15.28 -11.18
CA ASP A 103 10.38 14.98 -10.94
C ASP A 103 10.83 15.68 -9.65
N ASP A 104 10.65 14.98 -8.53
CA ASP A 104 11.05 15.46 -7.22
C ASP A 104 12.18 14.60 -6.64
N SER A 105 13.07 15.25 -5.91
CA SER A 105 14.16 14.59 -5.22
C SER A 105 14.28 15.16 -3.82
N SER A 106 14.34 14.28 -2.82
CA SER A 106 14.57 14.71 -1.44
C SER A 106 15.97 15.32 -1.30
N VAL A 107 16.15 16.20 -0.31
CA VAL A 107 17.48 16.72 0.05
C VAL A 107 18.38 15.57 0.50
N PRO A 108 19.56 15.34 -0.14
CA PRO A 108 20.44 14.25 0.25
C PRO A 108 20.87 14.33 1.71
N GLN A 109 20.64 13.24 2.44
CA GLN A 109 21.00 13.10 3.85
C GLN A 109 22.26 12.27 4.00
N ARG A 110 23.21 12.74 4.81
CA ARG A 110 24.44 11.99 5.08
C ARG A 110 24.20 10.93 6.15
N TYR A 111 24.61 9.70 5.85
CA TYR A 111 24.71 8.62 6.82
C TYR A 111 25.99 7.82 6.56
N GLY A 112 26.90 7.84 7.55
CA GLY A 112 28.26 7.31 7.37
C GLY A 112 29.02 8.03 6.24
N ASP A 113 29.56 7.23 5.33
CA ASP A 113 30.35 7.68 4.19
C ASP A 113 29.53 7.88 2.91
N TYR A 114 28.20 7.82 3.01
CA TYR A 114 27.28 7.98 1.88
C TYR A 114 26.27 9.11 2.11
N LEU A 115 25.80 9.69 1.01
CA LEU A 115 24.60 10.53 0.93
C LEU A 115 23.47 9.68 0.37
N TYR A 116 22.27 9.79 0.94
CA TYR A 116 21.07 9.07 0.54
C TYR A 116 19.95 10.04 0.17
N TRP A 117 19.20 9.72 -0.87
CA TRP A 117 18.03 10.49 -1.26
C TRP A 117 17.02 9.59 -1.98
N VAL A 118 15.82 10.12 -2.13
CA VAL A 118 14.74 9.50 -2.86
C VAL A 118 14.42 10.37 -4.06
N LYS A 119 14.11 9.75 -5.20
CA LYS A 119 13.69 10.41 -6.43
C LYS A 119 12.39 9.81 -6.95
N PHE A 120 11.50 10.65 -7.46
CA PHE A 120 10.38 10.24 -8.30
C PHE A 120 10.71 10.55 -9.76
N GLU A 121 10.52 9.59 -10.64
CA GLU A 121 10.53 9.86 -12.08
C GLU A 121 9.16 10.41 -12.52
N GLU A 122 9.14 11.17 -13.62
CA GLU A 122 7.91 11.73 -14.17
C GLU A 122 6.89 10.61 -14.45
N GLY A 123 5.71 10.72 -13.84
CA GLY A 123 4.64 9.72 -13.95
C GLY A 123 4.83 8.44 -13.12
N ALA A 124 5.92 8.28 -12.36
CA ALA A 124 6.11 7.14 -11.48
C ALA A 124 5.20 7.23 -10.24
N GLN A 125 4.59 6.10 -9.87
CA GLN A 125 3.76 6.00 -8.66
C GLN A 125 4.57 5.70 -7.40
N TYR A 126 5.79 5.18 -7.58
CA TYR A 126 6.68 4.77 -6.50
C TYR A 126 8.05 5.42 -6.67
N PRO A 127 8.74 5.71 -5.55
CA PRO A 127 10.06 6.29 -5.61
C PRO A 127 11.17 5.29 -5.95
N GLN A 128 12.31 5.84 -6.34
CA GLN A 128 13.58 5.13 -6.35
C GLN A 128 14.50 5.71 -5.27
N HIS A 129 15.15 4.82 -4.53
CA HIS A 129 16.09 5.17 -3.47
C HIS A 129 17.50 5.11 -4.01
N TYR A 130 18.25 6.18 -3.79
CA TYR A 130 19.61 6.31 -4.28
C TYR A 130 20.58 6.60 -3.15
N ARG A 131 21.86 6.33 -3.42
CA ARG A 131 22.97 6.79 -2.61
C ARG A 131 24.17 7.17 -3.46
N LYS A 132 25.12 7.89 -2.88
CA LYS A 132 26.47 8.06 -3.45
C LYS A 132 27.51 8.30 -2.38
N PRO A 133 28.80 8.01 -2.63
CA PRO A 133 29.86 8.30 -1.68
C PRO A 133 29.98 9.80 -1.40
N VAL A 134 30.19 10.17 -0.13
CA VAL A 134 30.49 11.55 0.27
C VAL A 134 31.80 12.04 -0.35
N ALA A 135 32.75 11.13 -0.60
CA ALA A 135 34.01 11.42 -1.27
C ALA A 135 33.84 11.79 -2.77
N GLY A 136 32.63 11.66 -3.32
CA GLY A 136 32.35 11.80 -4.74
C GLY A 136 32.35 10.45 -5.46
N GLY A 137 31.60 10.38 -6.56
CA GLY A 137 31.35 9.16 -7.32
C GLY A 137 30.02 9.25 -8.06
N ASP A 138 29.70 8.20 -8.80
CA ASP A 138 28.43 8.05 -9.48
C ASP A 138 27.30 7.73 -8.49
N ASP A 139 26.07 8.02 -8.88
CA ASP A 139 24.87 7.68 -8.12
C ASP A 139 24.60 6.17 -8.22
N GLU A 140 24.27 5.55 -7.10
CA GLU A 140 23.97 4.13 -6.96
C GLU A 140 22.48 3.94 -6.63
N LEU A 141 21.77 3.15 -7.46
CA LEU A 141 20.38 2.76 -7.19
C LEU A 141 20.33 1.71 -6.08
N LEU A 142 19.82 2.11 -4.92
CA LEU A 142 19.73 1.30 -3.73
C LEU A 142 18.54 0.34 -3.80
N ILE A 143 17.34 0.90 -3.99
CA ILE A 143 16.06 0.20 -4.14
C ILE A 143 15.24 0.89 -5.24
N ASP A 144 14.65 0.07 -6.09
CA ASP A 144 13.70 0.49 -7.11
C ASP A 144 12.30 -0.01 -6.72
N GLU A 145 11.49 0.86 -6.11
CA GLU A 145 10.13 0.46 -5.75
C GLU A 145 9.23 0.28 -6.97
N VAL A 146 9.50 0.95 -8.10
CA VAL A 146 8.74 0.76 -9.35
C VAL A 146 8.93 -0.66 -9.85
N ALA A 147 10.16 -1.16 -9.85
CA ALA A 147 10.46 -2.54 -10.23
C ALA A 147 9.86 -3.55 -9.24
N LEU A 148 9.93 -3.28 -7.93
CA LEU A 148 9.39 -4.16 -6.89
C LEU A 148 7.85 -4.22 -6.90
N ALA A 149 7.19 -3.09 -7.18
CA ALA A 149 5.74 -3.00 -7.30
C ALA A 149 5.20 -3.59 -8.61
N GLY A 150 6.07 -3.86 -9.58
CA GLY A 150 5.71 -4.32 -10.92
C GLY A 150 4.82 -5.57 -10.90
N GLY A 151 3.59 -5.44 -11.41
CA GLY A 151 2.64 -6.54 -11.51
C GLY A 151 1.88 -6.86 -10.23
N LEU A 152 2.07 -6.09 -9.16
CA LEU A 152 1.31 -6.22 -7.91
C LEU A 152 0.13 -5.24 -7.91
N GLU A 153 -1.00 -5.66 -7.33
CA GLU A 153 -2.17 -4.78 -7.15
C GLU A 153 -1.96 -3.76 -6.02
N TYR A 154 -1.06 -4.08 -5.08
CA TYR A 154 -0.64 -3.23 -3.97
C TYR A 154 0.84 -3.44 -3.70
N PHE A 155 1.55 -2.36 -3.37
CA PHE A 155 2.91 -2.43 -2.88
C PHE A 155 3.15 -1.32 -1.86
N ASN A 156 3.88 -1.66 -0.81
CA ASN A 156 4.35 -0.71 0.17
C ASN A 156 5.74 -1.12 0.67
N LEU A 157 6.68 -0.19 0.57
CA LEU A 157 7.97 -0.30 1.25
C LEU A 157 7.79 0.19 2.68
N GLY A 158 8.02 -0.70 3.66
CA GLY A 158 8.06 -0.36 5.08
C GLY A 158 9.35 0.37 5.42
N GLN A 159 10.13 -0.15 6.37
CA GLN A 159 11.43 0.42 6.67
C GLN A 159 12.52 -0.08 5.72
N LEU A 160 13.47 0.80 5.41
CA LEU A 160 14.75 0.51 4.78
C LEU A 160 15.84 0.87 5.79
N ALA A 161 16.76 -0.06 6.06
CA ALA A 161 17.87 0.12 7.00
C ALA A 161 19.19 -0.34 6.38
N VAL A 162 20.17 0.57 6.32
CA VAL A 162 21.52 0.30 5.83
C VAL A 162 22.48 0.16 7.01
N THR A 163 23.42 -0.77 6.93
CA THR A 163 24.48 -0.91 7.93
C THR A 163 25.38 0.32 7.98
N ARG A 164 26.05 0.55 9.11
CA ARG A 164 26.86 1.77 9.30
C ARG A 164 28.05 1.88 8.33
N ASP A 165 28.59 0.74 7.90
CA ASP A 165 29.65 0.64 6.89
C ASP A 165 29.11 0.71 5.44
N GLY A 166 27.80 0.77 5.25
CA GLY A 166 27.17 0.87 3.94
C GLY A 166 27.25 -0.40 3.10
N THR A 167 27.53 -1.57 3.67
CA THR A 167 27.72 -2.80 2.88
C THR A 167 26.49 -3.68 2.78
N LEU A 168 25.55 -3.59 3.73
CA LEU A 168 24.31 -4.37 3.71
C LEU A 168 23.09 -3.47 3.83
N LEU A 169 22.03 -3.90 3.16
CA LEU A 169 20.70 -3.33 3.25
C LEU A 169 19.72 -4.37 3.76
N ALA A 170 18.84 -3.97 4.66
CA ALA A 170 17.63 -4.69 5.00
C ALA A 170 16.41 -3.82 4.65
N TYR A 171 15.41 -4.39 3.99
CA TYR A 171 14.20 -3.65 3.61
C TYR A 171 12.95 -4.52 3.77
N ALA A 172 11.86 -3.89 4.21
CA ALA A 172 10.58 -4.53 4.48
C ALA A 172 9.56 -4.20 3.38
N THR A 173 8.84 -5.20 2.85
CA THR A 173 7.77 -4.98 1.85
C THR A 173 6.46 -5.63 2.26
N ASP A 174 5.35 -4.93 2.05
CA ASP A 174 3.97 -5.42 2.08
C ASP A 174 3.39 -5.36 0.66
N THR A 175 2.75 -6.43 0.21
CA THR A 175 2.22 -6.56 -1.15
C THR A 175 0.70 -6.79 -1.19
N ASP A 176 0.02 -6.77 -0.04
CA ASP A 176 -1.42 -6.98 0.04
C ASP A 176 -2.17 -5.99 0.97
N GLY A 177 -1.44 -5.11 1.64
CA GLY A 177 -1.99 -4.07 2.51
C GLY A 177 -2.37 -4.58 3.89
N GLY A 178 -1.95 -5.80 4.26
CA GLY A 178 -2.19 -6.39 5.57
C GLY A 178 -1.34 -5.82 6.70
N GLU A 179 -0.46 -4.85 6.42
CA GLU A 179 0.53 -4.30 7.35
C GLU A 179 1.39 -5.42 7.97
N ARG A 180 1.69 -6.43 7.15
CA ARG A 180 2.58 -7.54 7.47
C ARG A 180 3.65 -7.58 6.41
N PHE A 181 4.88 -7.35 6.84
CA PHE A 181 6.00 -7.14 5.94
C PHE A 181 6.91 -8.36 5.93
N THR A 182 7.50 -8.62 4.77
CA THR A 182 8.64 -9.52 4.63
C THR A 182 9.91 -8.69 4.55
N VAL A 183 10.82 -8.89 5.50
CA VAL A 183 12.16 -8.29 5.48
C VAL A 183 13.07 -9.12 4.58
N ARG A 184 13.78 -8.45 3.68
CA ARG A 184 14.80 -9.03 2.79
C ARG A 184 16.10 -8.29 2.93
N PHE A 185 17.19 -8.95 2.54
CA PHE A 185 18.53 -8.40 2.66
C PHE A 185 19.23 -8.32 1.31
N LYS A 186 19.98 -7.24 1.08
CA LYS A 186 20.77 -7.02 -0.13
C LYS A 186 22.20 -6.65 0.25
N ASP A 187 23.16 -7.32 -0.38
CA ASP A 187 24.56 -6.93 -0.34
C ASP A 187 24.77 -5.75 -1.29
N LEU A 188 25.21 -4.63 -0.73
CA LEU A 188 25.40 -3.38 -1.47
C LEU A 188 26.78 -3.27 -2.12
N THR A 189 27.70 -4.19 -1.81
CA THR A 189 29.00 -4.28 -2.48
C THR A 189 28.90 -5.04 -3.80
N THR A 190 28.02 -6.05 -3.84
CA THR A 190 27.81 -6.89 -5.02
C THR A 190 26.50 -6.58 -5.76
N GLY A 191 25.56 -5.91 -5.10
CA GLY A 191 24.20 -5.68 -5.58
C GLY A 191 23.29 -6.90 -5.44
N ALA A 192 23.78 -8.01 -4.90
CA ALA A 192 23.05 -9.28 -4.82
C ALA A 192 21.98 -9.25 -3.72
N LEU A 193 20.78 -9.76 -4.04
CA LEU A 193 19.78 -10.10 -3.03
C LEU A 193 20.23 -11.37 -2.32
N LEU A 194 20.24 -11.34 -0.99
CA LEU A 194 20.61 -12.46 -0.14
C LEU A 194 19.40 -13.40 0.04
N PRO A 195 19.64 -14.70 0.34
CA PRO A 195 18.56 -15.69 0.45
C PRO A 195 17.72 -15.57 1.73
N ASP A 196 18.21 -14.84 2.73
CA ASP A 196 17.54 -14.66 4.01
C ASP A 196 16.27 -13.80 3.85
N GLU A 197 15.16 -14.27 4.44
CA GLU A 197 13.90 -13.54 4.52
C GLU A 197 13.27 -13.72 5.91
N ILE A 198 12.60 -12.67 6.41
CA ILE A 198 11.84 -12.72 7.67
C ILE A 198 10.40 -12.30 7.37
N PRO A 199 9.47 -13.25 7.20
CA PRO A 199 8.07 -12.94 6.90
C PRO A 199 7.28 -12.54 8.16
N GLY A 200 6.19 -11.80 7.96
CA GLY A 200 5.19 -11.56 9.01
C GLY A 200 5.59 -10.54 10.08
N THR A 201 6.55 -9.67 9.77
CA THR A 201 6.97 -8.56 10.66
C THR A 201 6.00 -7.38 10.58
N LEU A 202 6.09 -6.43 11.51
CA LEU A 202 5.45 -5.10 11.43
C LEU A 202 6.30 -4.10 10.62
N GLY A 203 7.40 -4.54 10.01
CA GLY A 203 8.18 -3.77 9.04
C GLY A 203 9.28 -2.89 9.65
N THR A 204 9.47 -2.91 10.97
CA THR A 204 10.58 -2.18 11.63
C THR A 204 11.87 -2.99 11.62
N ILE A 205 13.00 -2.32 11.38
CA ILE A 205 14.31 -2.96 11.22
C ILE A 205 15.39 -2.08 11.88
N GLU A 206 16.21 -2.67 12.74
CA GLU A 206 17.40 -2.02 13.30
C GLU A 206 18.59 -2.97 13.23
N TRP A 207 19.71 -2.52 12.67
CA TRP A 207 20.95 -3.30 12.66
C TRP A 207 21.62 -3.25 14.03
N VAL A 208 21.99 -4.42 14.55
CA VAL A 208 22.62 -4.58 15.87
C VAL A 208 23.86 -5.47 15.77
N GLU A 209 24.56 -5.68 16.89
CA GLU A 209 25.72 -6.57 16.99
C GLU A 209 26.81 -6.27 15.94
N GLY A 210 27.03 -4.99 15.64
CA GLY A 210 28.02 -4.56 14.65
C GLY A 210 27.73 -5.08 13.24
N ASN A 211 26.48 -4.92 12.77
CA ASN A 211 26.00 -5.30 11.43
C ASN A 211 25.81 -6.82 11.22
N ARG A 212 25.77 -7.60 12.30
CA ARG A 212 25.69 -9.08 12.24
C ARG A 212 24.32 -9.65 12.57
N ALA A 213 23.42 -8.82 13.09
CA ALA A 213 22.05 -9.20 13.39
C ALA A 213 21.11 -8.02 13.18
N VAL A 214 19.83 -8.31 13.07
CA VAL A 214 18.77 -7.30 13.05
C VAL A 214 17.78 -7.52 14.19
N SER A 215 17.38 -6.44 14.84
CA SER A 215 16.16 -6.39 15.64
C SER A 215 15.02 -6.01 14.72
N TYR A 216 13.88 -6.70 14.85
CA TYR A 216 12.68 -6.44 14.07
C TYR A 216 11.44 -6.55 14.95
N GLY A 217 10.41 -5.81 14.58
CA GLY A 217 9.06 -5.85 15.14
C GLY A 217 8.07 -6.12 14.04
#